data_AF-A0A2H1HUW0-F1
#
_entry.id   AF-A0A2H1HUW0-F1
#
_cell.length_a   1.000
_cell.length_b   1.000
_cell.length_c   1.000
_cell.angle_alpha   90.00
_cell.angle_beta   90.00
_cell.angle_gamma   90.00
#
_symmetry.space_group_name_H-M   'P 1'
#
loop_
_entity.id
_entity.type
_entity.pdbx_description
1 polymer ?
#
loop_
_entity_poly.entity_id
_entity_poly.type
_entity_poly.pdbx_seq_one_letter_code
_entity_poly.pdbx_strand_id
1 'polypeptide(L)'
;MSTAGSGDREFGHLLVERSGGIGGFLLVWDLDIDTSKHREELGERVADLPWPSRGDGHAGASGAGGQAAATGAAPGGSVSSADRYVYLIESRFGHARFGEKELTGEWKELVDHVRDVAEPERRRPGAD
;
A
#
# COMPACT_ATOMS: atom_id res chain seq x y z
N MET A 1 -15.31 -18.02 -26.97
CA MET A 1 -16.64 -17.96 -26.31
C MET A 1 -16.36 -18.23 -24.84
N SER A 2 -16.21 -17.24 -23.95
CA SER A 2 -17.06 -16.07 -23.73
C SER A 2 -16.30 -14.74 -23.68
N THR A 3 -16.90 -13.74 -24.30
CA THR A 3 -16.67 -12.30 -24.13
C THR A 3 -17.56 -11.77 -23.00
N ALA A 4 -17.20 -10.62 -22.40
CA ALA A 4 -17.96 -9.77 -21.46
C ALA A 4 -17.57 -9.90 -19.98
N GLY A 5 -16.94 -8.84 -19.44
CA GLY A 5 -16.75 -8.69 -17.99
C GLY A 5 -15.85 -7.53 -17.52
N SER A 6 -14.73 -7.21 -18.17
CA SER A 6 -13.73 -6.29 -17.57
C SER A 6 -14.16 -4.82 -17.46
N GLY A 7 -15.28 -4.43 -18.08
CA GLY A 7 -15.73 -3.03 -18.13
C GLY A 7 -16.53 -2.53 -16.93
N ASP A 8 -17.04 -3.42 -16.07
CA ASP A 8 -17.96 -3.03 -14.97
C ASP A 8 -17.28 -2.90 -13.61
N ARG A 9 -16.07 -3.47 -13.45
CA ARG A 9 -15.35 -3.37 -12.20
C ARG A 9 -14.69 -2.00 -12.08
N GLU A 10 -15.23 -1.21 -11.17
CA GLU A 10 -14.62 0.04 -10.74
C GLU A 10 -13.47 -0.28 -9.76
N PHE A 11 -12.29 0.28 -10.00
CA PHE A 11 -11.12 0.13 -9.13
C PHE A 11 -10.93 1.33 -8.19
N GLY A 12 -11.46 2.49 -8.57
CA GLY A 12 -11.39 3.73 -7.80
C GLY A 12 -9.97 4.30 -7.74
N HIS A 13 -9.71 5.05 -6.67
CA HIS A 13 -8.42 5.65 -6.41
C HIS A 13 -7.46 4.67 -5.73
N LEU A 14 -6.18 4.81 -6.07
CA LEU A 14 -5.06 4.22 -5.37
C LEU A 14 -4.17 5.36 -4.86
N LEU A 15 -4.11 5.46 -3.54
CA LEU A 15 -3.28 6.43 -2.85
C LEU A 15 -2.02 5.72 -2.35
N VAL A 16 -0.85 6.26 -2.67
CA VAL A 16 0.41 5.86 -2.07
C VAL A 16 1.00 7.06 -1.35
N GLU A 17 1.11 6.98 -0.04
CA GLU A 17 1.79 7.97 0.77
C GLU A 17 3.14 7.43 1.22
N ARG A 18 4.17 8.27 1.13
CA ARG A 18 5.49 8.01 1.70
C ARG A 18 5.82 9.11 2.67
N SER A 19 5.87 8.75 3.95
CA SER A 19 6.25 9.63 5.04
C SER A 19 7.68 9.36 5.50
N GLY A 20 8.45 10.43 5.74
CA GLY A 20 9.81 10.36 6.28
C GLY A 20 10.91 10.89 5.36
N GLY A 21 12.10 11.12 5.92
CA GLY A 21 13.26 11.71 5.23
C GLY A 21 13.80 12.99 5.88
N ILE A 22 14.98 13.44 5.43
CA ILE A 22 15.61 14.68 5.87
C ILE A 22 14.83 15.86 5.25
N GLY A 23 13.92 16.45 6.02
CA GLY A 23 13.04 17.55 5.58
C GLY A 23 11.58 17.39 5.96
N GLY A 24 11.16 16.21 6.43
CA GLY A 24 9.81 16.00 6.97
C GLY A 24 8.68 16.13 5.94
N PHE A 25 8.95 16.06 4.63
CA PHE A 25 7.88 16.16 3.62
C PHE A 25 7.14 14.82 3.45
N LEU A 26 5.84 14.89 3.22
CA LEU A 26 5.01 13.77 2.81
C LEU A 26 4.93 13.77 1.28
N LEU A 27 5.27 12.66 0.64
CA LEU A 27 4.98 12.45 -0.77
C LEU A 27 3.71 11.64 -0.90
N VAL A 28 2.79 12.11 -1.73
CA VAL A 28 1.53 11.46 -2.02
C VAL A 28 1.44 11.26 -3.53
N TRP A 29 1.15 10.04 -3.95
CA TRP A 29 0.76 9.72 -5.31
C TRP A 29 -0.70 9.30 -5.27
N ASP A 30 -1.58 10.13 -5.81
CA ASP A 30 -2.98 9.80 -5.99
C ASP A 30 -3.21 9.45 -7.46
N LEU A 31 -3.77 8.27 -7.70
CA LEU A 31 -4.07 7.79 -9.04
C LEU A 31 -5.49 7.26 -9.10
N ASP A 32 -6.32 7.90 -9.92
CA ASP A 32 -7.61 7.34 -10.33
C ASP A 32 -7.35 6.21 -11.35
N ILE A 33 -7.52 4.95 -10.92
CA ILE A 33 -7.26 3.78 -11.78
C ILE A 33 -8.29 3.71 -12.91
N ASP A 34 -9.54 4.09 -12.67
CA ASP A 34 -10.63 3.95 -13.63
C ASP A 34 -10.49 4.90 -14.83
N THR A 35 -9.85 6.06 -14.63
CA THR A 35 -9.53 7.01 -15.70
C THR A 35 -8.14 6.82 -16.31
N SER A 36 -7.30 5.98 -15.69
CA SER A 36 -5.93 5.72 -16.13
C SER A 36 -5.86 4.81 -17.36
N LYS A 37 -4.86 5.06 -18.22
CA LYS A 37 -4.54 4.18 -19.37
C LYS A 37 -4.11 2.77 -18.97
N HIS A 38 -3.77 2.57 -17.69
CA HIS A 38 -3.35 1.30 -17.10
C HIS A 38 -4.49 0.62 -16.31
N ARG A 39 -5.75 1.04 -16.48
CA ARG A 39 -6.90 0.56 -15.70
C ARG A 39 -6.96 -0.96 -15.56
N GLU A 40 -6.91 -1.69 -16.68
CA GLU A 40 -7.09 -3.15 -16.66
C GLU A 40 -5.93 -3.85 -15.95
N GLU A 41 -4.68 -3.50 -16.28
CA GLU A 41 -3.49 -4.12 -15.68
C GLU A 41 -3.35 -3.75 -14.19
N LEU A 42 -3.39 -2.44 -13.89
CA LEU A 42 -3.18 -1.94 -12.54
C LEU A 42 -4.37 -2.26 -11.63
N GLY A 43 -5.59 -2.17 -12.14
CA GLY A 43 -6.81 -2.46 -11.38
C GLY A 43 -6.91 -3.92 -10.97
N GLU A 44 -6.70 -4.85 -11.90
CA GLU A 44 -6.70 -6.28 -11.57
C GLU A 44 -5.60 -6.61 -10.56
N ARG A 45 -4.40 -6.06 -10.75
CA ARG A 45 -3.29 -6.22 -9.81
C ARG A 45 -3.63 -5.71 -8.41
N VAL A 46 -4.14 -4.48 -8.31
CA VAL A 46 -4.48 -3.83 -7.03
C VAL A 46 -5.51 -4.63 -6.25
N ALA A 47 -6.45 -5.25 -6.95
CA ALA A 47 -7.51 -6.01 -6.31
C ALA A 47 -7.15 -7.46 -5.96
N ASP A 48 -6.18 -8.05 -6.65
CA ASP A 48 -5.63 -9.38 -6.33
C ASP A 48 -4.64 -9.33 -5.15
N LEU A 49 -4.13 -8.12 -4.83
CA LEU A 49 -3.18 -7.95 -3.73
C LEU A 49 -3.75 -8.50 -2.40
N PRO A 50 -2.88 -9.13 -1.59
CA PRO A 50 -3.26 -9.66 -0.29
C PRO A 50 -3.38 -8.52 0.73
N TRP A 51 -4.40 -7.68 0.57
CA TRP A 51 -4.68 -6.59 1.50
C TRP A 51 -4.80 -7.16 2.92
N PRO A 52 -4.07 -6.61 3.89
CA PRO A 52 -4.17 -7.09 5.26
C PRO A 52 -5.61 -6.88 5.73
N SER A 53 -6.30 -7.99 6.03
CA SER A 53 -7.57 -7.93 6.75
C SER A 53 -7.33 -7.15 8.03
N ARG A 54 -8.34 -6.41 8.50
CA ARG A 54 -8.25 -5.63 9.74
C ARG A 54 -7.84 -6.45 10.99
N GLY A 55 -7.80 -7.79 10.89
CA GLY A 55 -7.34 -8.72 11.91
C GLY A 55 -6.19 -9.67 11.51
N ASP A 56 -5.68 -9.64 10.27
CA ASP A 56 -4.59 -10.53 9.83
C ASP A 56 -3.32 -9.71 9.62
N GLY A 57 -2.55 -9.53 10.70
CA GLY A 57 -1.17 -9.10 10.60
C GLY A 57 -0.39 -10.17 9.83
N HIS A 58 0.43 -9.74 8.86
CA HIS A 58 1.27 -10.61 8.04
C HIS A 58 2.08 -11.58 8.92
N ALA A 59 1.56 -12.80 9.10
CA ALA A 59 2.28 -13.90 9.71
C ALA A 59 3.30 -14.38 8.68
N GLY A 60 4.50 -13.80 8.78
CA GLY A 60 5.68 -14.28 8.08
C GLY A 60 5.83 -15.79 8.26
N ALA A 61 6.25 -16.44 7.19
CA ALA A 61 6.38 -17.89 7.02
C ALA A 61 6.84 -18.65 8.29
N SER A 62 6.16 -19.77 8.53
CA SER A 62 6.37 -20.78 9.57
C SER A 62 7.77 -20.81 10.23
N GLY A 63 7.85 -20.26 11.44
CA GLY A 63 8.89 -20.54 12.41
C GLY A 63 8.25 -21.06 13.69
N ALA A 64 8.51 -22.32 14.04
CA ALA A 64 8.02 -22.91 15.28
C ALA A 64 8.73 -22.29 16.50
N GLY A 65 7.94 -21.80 17.47
CA GLY A 65 8.32 -21.79 18.88
C GLY A 65 8.26 -20.46 19.62
N GLY A 66 7.43 -20.42 20.68
CA GLY A 66 7.69 -19.63 21.90
C GLY A 66 6.89 -18.34 22.09
N GLN A 67 5.95 -18.36 23.04
CA GLN A 67 5.15 -17.22 23.50
C GLN A 67 5.92 -16.31 24.48
N ALA A 68 5.66 -15.01 24.47
CA ALA A 68 5.49 -14.20 25.68
C ALA A 68 4.80 -12.85 25.35
N ALA A 69 3.90 -12.45 26.25
CA ALA A 69 2.96 -11.34 26.11
C ALA A 69 3.59 -9.95 25.95
N ALA A 70 2.91 -9.08 25.18
CA ALA A 70 2.92 -7.65 25.42
C ALA A 70 1.54 -7.06 25.07
N THR A 71 0.96 -6.42 26.07
CA THR A 71 -0.30 -5.69 26.08
C THR A 71 -0.28 -4.51 25.11
N GLY A 72 -1.30 -4.43 24.25
CA GLY A 72 -1.84 -3.20 23.66
C GLY A 72 -0.98 -2.43 22.63
N ALA A 73 -1.14 -2.75 21.34
CA ALA A 73 -0.93 -1.82 20.23
C ALA A 73 -1.73 -2.28 18.99
N ALA A 74 -2.30 -1.34 18.25
CA ALA A 74 -3.28 -1.51 17.16
C ALA A 74 -2.86 -2.46 16.02
N PRO A 75 -3.80 -2.99 15.21
CA PRO A 75 -3.47 -3.96 14.15
C PRO A 75 -2.91 -3.24 12.92
N GLY A 76 -1.66 -3.55 12.58
CA GLY A 76 -0.94 -3.09 11.40
C GLY A 76 0.56 -3.30 11.59
N GLY A 77 1.24 -3.91 10.63
CA GLY A 77 2.62 -4.42 10.75
C GLY A 77 3.57 -3.51 11.53
N SER A 78 4.38 -4.12 12.40
CA SER A 78 5.38 -3.42 13.22
C SER A 78 6.49 -2.85 12.34
N VAL A 79 6.25 -1.64 11.79
CA VAL A 79 7.29 -0.80 11.18
C VAL A 79 8.45 -0.70 12.16
N SER A 80 9.60 -1.24 11.79
CA SER A 80 10.76 -1.19 12.67
C SER A 80 11.18 0.27 12.84
N SER A 81 11.55 0.68 14.06
CA SER A 81 12.03 2.04 14.33
C SER A 81 13.27 2.44 13.49
N ALA A 82 13.87 1.51 12.75
CA ALA A 82 14.97 1.71 11.83
C ALA A 82 14.54 2.06 10.38
N ASP A 83 13.25 1.98 10.04
CA ASP A 83 12.74 2.37 8.73
C ASP A 83 12.60 3.89 8.65
N ARG A 84 13.39 4.52 7.78
CA ARG A 84 13.38 5.99 7.62
C ARG A 84 12.18 6.47 6.83
N TYR A 85 11.60 5.60 6.01
CA TYR A 85 10.38 5.85 5.26
C TYR A 85 9.31 4.84 5.66
N VAL A 86 8.09 5.33 5.78
CA VAL A 86 6.89 4.51 5.94
C VAL A 86 5.99 4.76 4.74
N TYR A 87 5.54 3.68 4.13
CA TYR A 87 4.60 3.70 3.02
C TYR A 87 3.21 3.32 3.53
N LEU A 88 2.21 4.13 3.20
CA LEU A 88 0.80 3.81 3.35
C LEU A 88 0.21 3.69 1.95
N ILE A 89 -0.45 2.57 1.67
CA ILE A 89 -1.10 2.30 0.39
C ILE A 89 -2.58 2.12 0.70
N GLU A 90 -3.44 2.90 0.07
CA GLU A 90 -4.88 2.83 0.26
C GLU A 90 -5.58 2.65 -1.08
N SER A 91 -6.56 1.78 -1.10
CA SER A 91 -7.44 1.55 -2.24
C SER A 91 -8.83 1.19 -1.72
N ARG A 92 -9.81 1.10 -2.63
CA ARG A 92 -11.14 0.60 -2.30
C ARG A 92 -11.14 -0.82 -1.70
N PHE A 93 -10.12 -1.62 -2.03
CA PHE A 93 -9.99 -3.01 -1.58
C PHE A 93 -9.40 -3.13 -0.17
N GLY A 94 -8.71 -2.10 0.31
CA GLY A 94 -8.11 -2.09 1.64
C GLY A 94 -7.01 -1.04 1.77
N HIS A 95 -6.32 -1.07 2.91
CA HIS A 95 -5.11 -0.31 3.12
C HIS A 95 -3.98 -1.22 3.61
N ALA A 96 -2.74 -0.88 3.29
CA ALA A 96 -1.56 -1.60 3.74
C ALA A 96 -0.47 -0.61 4.15
N ARG A 97 0.28 -0.94 5.20
CA ARG A 97 1.35 -0.10 5.73
C ARG A 97 2.64 -0.89 5.79
N PHE A 98 3.72 -0.32 5.27
CA PHE A 98 5.03 -0.96 5.18
C PHE A 98 6.16 -0.01 5.59
N GLY A 99 7.18 -0.51 6.29
CA GLY A 99 8.48 0.15 6.37
C GLY A 99 9.23 0.10 5.05
N GLU A 100 10.22 0.99 4.87
CA GLU A 100 11.12 1.01 3.70
C GLU A 100 11.67 -0.38 3.37
N LYS A 101 12.08 -1.14 4.37
CA LYS A 101 12.66 -2.49 4.19
C LYS A 101 11.62 -3.59 4.00
N GLU A 102 10.40 -3.36 4.47
CA GLU A 102 9.30 -4.33 4.36
C GLU A 102 8.60 -4.24 3.01
N LEU A 103 8.63 -3.06 2.37
CA LEU A 103 8.06 -2.83 1.04
C LEU A 103 8.82 -3.62 -0.03
N THR A 104 8.41 -4.87 -0.22
CA THR A 104 9.04 -5.87 -1.09
C THR A 104 7.99 -6.64 -1.88
N GLY A 105 8.42 -7.45 -2.86
CA GLY A 105 7.52 -8.25 -3.70
C GLY A 105 6.52 -7.40 -4.48
N GLU A 106 5.28 -7.87 -4.54
CA GLU A 106 4.20 -7.26 -5.34
C GLU A 106 3.85 -5.84 -4.89
N TRP A 107 4.00 -5.55 -3.59
CA TRP A 107 3.79 -4.21 -3.03
C TRP A 107 4.82 -3.20 -3.52
N LYS A 108 6.10 -3.60 -3.60
CA LYS A 108 7.16 -2.72 -4.11
C LYS A 108 6.94 -2.40 -5.58
N GLU A 109 6.60 -3.41 -6.37
CA GLU A 109 6.35 -3.26 -7.78
C GLU A 109 5.08 -2.42 -8.05
N LEU A 110 4.03 -2.55 -7.22
CA LEU A 110 2.87 -1.66 -7.29
C LEU A 110 3.29 -0.21 -7.06
N VAL A 111 4.02 0.06 -5.97
CA VAL A 111 4.47 1.41 -5.63
C VAL A 111 5.38 1.98 -6.72
N ASP A 112 6.31 1.19 -7.25
CA ASP A 112 7.20 1.63 -8.33
C ASP A 112 6.42 2.03 -9.59
N HIS A 113 5.45 1.20 -9.99
CA HIS A 113 4.57 1.49 -11.12
C HIS A 113 3.75 2.77 -10.88
N VAL A 114 3.07 2.91 -9.73
CA VAL A 114 2.29 4.11 -9.41
C VAL A 114 3.17 5.37 -9.46
N ARG A 115 4.40 5.29 -8.97
CA ARG A 115 5.34 6.41 -8.98
C ARG A 115 5.83 6.80 -10.38
N ASP A 116 5.80 5.87 -11.32
CA ASP A 116 6.13 6.12 -12.73
C ASP A 116 4.96 6.81 -13.46
N VAL A 117 3.72 6.38 -13.17
CA VAL A 117 2.53 6.84 -13.91
C VAL A 117 1.82 8.04 -13.28
N ALA A 118 1.99 8.27 -11.97
CA ALA A 118 1.37 9.36 -11.22
C ALA A 118 2.39 10.41 -10.81
N GLU A 119 1.98 11.69 -10.85
CA GLU A 119 2.84 12.77 -10.40
C GLU A 119 2.87 12.86 -8.86
N PRO A 120 4.06 12.95 -8.23
CA PRO A 120 4.15 13.09 -6.77
C PRO A 120 3.69 14.47 -6.31
N GLU A 121 2.68 14.50 -5.45
CA GLU A 121 2.34 15.67 -4.66
C GLU A 121 3.22 15.76 -3.41
N ARG A 122 3.83 16.92 -3.18
CA ARG A 122 4.57 17.20 -1.94
C ARG A 122 3.65 17.90 -0.95
N ARG A 123 3.21 17.19 0.08
CA ARG A 123 2.45 17.78 1.20
C ARG A 123 3.36 18.06 2.39
N ARG A 124 3.10 19.17 3.08
CA ARG A 124 3.71 19.44 4.39
C ARG A 124 2.88 18.71 5.46
N PRO A 125 3.49 17.94 6.37
CA PRO A 125 2.75 17.41 7.51
C PRO A 125 2.28 18.60 8.37
N GLY A 126 0.97 18.66 8.63
CA GLY A 126 0.36 19.69 9.49
C GLY A 126 -0.10 20.96 8.79
N ALA A 127 -0.34 20.95 7.48
CA ALA A 127 -1.12 21.99 6.82
C ALA A 127 -2.59 21.57 6.76
N ASP A 128 -3.31 21.80 7.85
CA ASP A 128 -4.76 22.05 7.85
C ASP A 128 -4.97 23.57 7.99
#